data_AF-A0A359B602-F1
#
_entry.id   AF-A0A359B602-F1
#
_cell.length_a   1.000
_cell.length_b   1.000
_cell.length_c   1.000
_cell.angle_alpha   90.00
_cell.angle_beta   90.00
_cell.angle_gamma   90.00
#
_symmetry.space_group_name_H-M   'P 1'
#
loop_
_entity.id
_entity.type
_entity.pdbx_description
1 polymer ?
#
loop_
_entity_poly.entity_id
_entity_poly.type
_entity_poly.pdbx_seq_one_letter_code
_entity_poly.pdbx_strand_id
1 'polypeptide(L)'
;MQFYYGDRNLLRILDEVEFWKRQEGEHTVVIRQIVNNLEPRYVALLQEWEQAFNQTEGVAVKYIEAVTRSNFNVSPALEQQIIQFIQYALNQSQNFILLLDEMVAQSEAVRNNPVALVVINHIRRESEYFSGIVKAFLNVVYAS
;
A
#
# COMPACT_ATOMS: atom_id res chain seq x y z
N MET A 1 -6.67 10.25 6.13
CA MET A 1 -6.46 11.61 6.68
C MET A 1 -6.21 12.56 5.52
N GLN A 2 -6.81 13.75 5.48
CA GLN A 2 -6.46 14.77 4.49
C GLN A 2 -5.73 15.92 5.18
N PHE A 3 -4.43 16.00 4.96
CA PHE A 3 -3.63 17.16 5.32
C PHE A 3 -3.49 18.02 4.06
N TYR A 4 -3.91 19.28 4.15
CA TYR A 4 -3.82 20.25 3.06
C TYR A 4 -2.39 20.80 3.01
N TYR A 5 -1.54 20.13 2.24
CA TYR A 5 -0.10 20.42 2.15
C TYR A 5 0.31 21.50 1.12
N GLY A 6 -0.65 22.18 0.48
CA GLY A 6 -0.36 23.17 -0.57
C GLY A 6 0.49 22.57 -1.69
N ASP A 7 1.57 23.25 -2.08
CA ASP A 7 2.50 22.83 -3.15
C ASP A 7 3.40 21.62 -2.77
N ARG A 8 3.31 21.10 -1.53
CA ARG A 8 4.18 20.01 -1.05
C ARG A 8 3.67 18.62 -1.46
N ASN A 9 3.56 18.41 -2.76
CA ASN A 9 2.99 17.19 -3.34
C ASN A 9 3.80 15.92 -2.97
N LEU A 10 5.14 16.01 -2.90
CA LEU A 10 6.03 14.89 -2.54
C LEU A 10 5.87 14.41 -1.09
N LEU A 11 5.76 15.32 -0.12
CA LEU A 11 5.59 14.91 1.28
C LEU A 11 4.21 14.29 1.49
N ARG A 12 3.18 14.88 0.87
CA ARG A 12 1.83 14.34 0.91
C ARG A 12 1.76 12.90 0.42
N ILE A 13 2.35 12.62 -0.75
CA ILE A 13 2.29 11.27 -1.30
C ILE A 13 3.11 10.28 -0.49
N LEU A 14 4.20 10.70 0.14
CA LEU A 14 4.97 9.88 1.07
C LEU A 14 4.15 9.53 2.33
N ASP A 15 3.39 10.48 2.89
CA ASP A 15 2.47 10.22 4.02
C ASP A 15 1.38 9.22 3.64
N GLU A 16 0.83 9.34 2.43
CA GLU A 16 -0.15 8.38 1.91
C GLU A 16 0.48 6.99 1.77
N VAL A 17 1.71 6.88 1.26
CA VAL A 17 2.43 5.60 1.19
C VAL A 17 2.63 5.02 2.60
N GLU A 18 3.14 5.80 3.56
CA GLU A 18 3.32 5.34 4.94
C GLU A 18 2.00 4.80 5.52
N PHE A 19 0.94 5.59 5.46
CA PHE A 19 -0.36 5.24 5.99
C PHE A 19 -0.91 3.96 5.35
N TRP A 20 -0.92 3.90 4.02
CA TRP A 20 -1.56 2.78 3.32
C TRP A 20 -0.73 1.50 3.38
N LYS A 21 0.61 1.57 3.41
CA LYS A 21 1.42 0.37 3.63
C LYS A 21 1.17 -0.23 5.01
N ARG A 22 1.01 0.60 6.04
CA ARG A 22 0.61 0.12 7.38
C ARG A 22 -0.76 -0.58 7.33
N GLN A 23 -1.76 0.06 6.73
CA GLN A 23 -3.11 -0.53 6.60
C GLN A 23 -3.08 -1.87 5.84
N GLU A 24 -2.38 -1.94 4.71
CA GLU A 24 -2.25 -3.19 3.95
C GLU A 24 -1.54 -4.29 4.74
N GLY A 25 -0.51 -3.94 5.52
CA GLY A 25 0.14 -4.85 6.46
C GLY A 25 -0.84 -5.40 7.50
N GLU A 26 -1.59 -4.53 8.17
CA GLU A 26 -2.63 -4.90 9.15
C GLU A 26 -3.73 -5.77 8.52
N HIS A 27 -4.13 -5.47 7.28
CA HIS A 27 -5.12 -6.23 6.53
C HIS A 27 -4.70 -7.68 6.27
N THR A 28 -3.41 -7.95 6.06
CA THR A 28 -2.93 -9.33 5.97
C THR A 28 -3.20 -10.12 7.25
N VAL A 29 -3.05 -9.48 8.42
CA VAL A 29 -3.33 -10.08 9.72
C VAL A 29 -4.82 -10.32 9.88
N VAL A 30 -5.64 -9.32 9.58
CA VAL A 30 -7.11 -9.41 9.65
C VAL A 30 -7.62 -10.60 8.86
N ILE A 31 -7.17 -10.79 7.62
CA ILE A 31 -7.59 -11.92 6.77
C ILE A 31 -7.25 -13.26 7.43
N ARG A 32 -6.04 -13.42 7.98
CA ARG A 32 -5.64 -14.65 8.67
C ARG A 32 -6.43 -14.90 9.97
N GLN A 33 -6.90 -13.85 10.64
CA GLN A 33 -7.68 -13.97 11.88
C GLN A 33 -9.16 -14.29 11.63
N ILE A 34 -9.75 -13.85 10.52
CA ILE A 34 -11.18 -14.10 10.23
C ILE A 34 -11.42 -15.43 9.48
N VAL A 35 -10.37 -16.02 8.89
CA VAL A 35 -10.44 -17.30 8.17
C VAL A 35 -9.56 -18.36 8.86
N ASN A 36 -10.11 -18.98 9.91
CA ASN A 36 -9.38 -19.92 10.78
C ASN A 36 -8.81 -21.16 10.07
N ASN A 37 -9.39 -21.55 8.93
CA ASN A 37 -8.99 -22.70 8.14
C ASN A 37 -8.41 -22.30 6.77
N LEU A 38 -7.83 -21.10 6.67
CA LEU A 38 -7.21 -20.61 5.44
C LEU A 38 -6.12 -21.56 4.96
N GLU A 39 -6.03 -21.79 3.65
CA GLU A 39 -5.07 -22.71 3.07
C GLU A 39 -3.62 -22.26 3.38
N PRO A 40 -2.70 -23.19 3.73
CA PRO A 40 -1.35 -22.84 4.17
C PRO A 40 -0.57 -21.94 3.19
N ARG A 41 -0.79 -22.10 1.88
CA ARG A 41 -0.20 -21.23 0.84
C ARG A 41 -0.61 -19.77 1.01
N TYR A 42 -1.89 -19.49 1.26
CA TYR A 42 -2.36 -18.12 1.47
C TYR A 42 -1.91 -17.56 2.82
N VAL A 43 -1.84 -18.40 3.86
CA VAL A 43 -1.25 -17.99 5.16
C VAL A 43 0.19 -17.51 4.97
N ALA A 44 1.02 -18.28 4.27
CA ALA A 44 2.41 -17.94 3.99
C ALA A 44 2.53 -16.66 3.13
N LEU A 45 1.78 -16.56 2.03
CA LEU A 45 1.76 -15.37 1.18
C LEU A 45 1.37 -14.11 1.96
N LEU A 46 0.35 -14.18 2.82
CA LEU A 46 -0.06 -13.05 3.64
C LEU A 46 1.03 -12.65 4.66
N GLN A 47 1.81 -13.60 5.19
CA GLN A 47 2.95 -13.30 6.07
C GLN A 47 4.10 -12.62 5.32
N GLU A 48 4.36 -13.05 4.08
CA GLU A 48 5.35 -12.39 3.22
C GLU A 48 4.92 -10.96 2.86
N TRP A 49 3.63 -10.77 2.54
CA TRP A 49 3.08 -9.44 2.27
C TRP A 49 3.14 -8.51 3.48
N GLU A 50 2.80 -8.99 4.67
CA GLU A 50 2.94 -8.23 5.91
C GLU A 50 4.36 -7.67 6.08
N GLN A 51 5.37 -8.53 5.89
CA GLN A 51 6.76 -8.13 6.01
C GLN A 51 7.15 -7.13 4.92
N ALA A 52 6.73 -7.36 3.67
CA ALA A 52 7.02 -6.46 2.55
C ALA A 52 6.41 -5.07 2.77
N PHE A 53 5.18 -4.99 3.29
CA PHE A 53 4.52 -3.74 3.59
C PHE A 53 5.17 -2.99 4.75
N ASN A 54 5.51 -3.69 5.84
CA ASN A 54 6.22 -3.08 6.97
C ASN A 54 7.59 -2.51 6.56
N GLN A 55 8.31 -3.21 5.67
CA GLN A 55 9.56 -2.69 5.11
C GLN A 55 9.33 -1.42 4.27
N THR A 56 8.27 -1.39 3.47
CA THR A 56 7.95 -0.27 2.57
C THR A 56 7.48 0.95 3.36
N GLU A 57 6.67 0.76 4.40
CA GLU A 57 6.31 1.79 5.38
C GLU A 57 7.59 2.40 5.99
N GLY A 58 8.52 1.55 6.45
CA GLY A 58 9.80 2.03 7.02
C GLY A 58 10.64 2.83 6.04
N VAL A 59 10.58 2.54 4.74
CA VAL A 59 11.26 3.35 3.70
C VAL A 59 10.54 4.68 3.47
N ALA A 60 9.20 4.70 3.51
CA ALA A 60 8.43 5.95 3.42
C ALA A 60 8.81 6.92 4.55
N VAL A 61 8.87 6.43 5.79
CA VAL A 61 9.31 7.23 6.96
C VAL A 61 10.72 7.81 6.75
N LYS A 62 11.66 7.03 6.20
CA LYS A 62 13.01 7.53 5.90
C LYS A 62 13.01 8.67 4.89
N TYR A 63 12.18 8.59 3.85
CA TYR A 63 12.06 9.67 2.85
C TYR A 63 11.36 10.90 3.42
N ILE A 64 10.32 10.73 4.25
CA ILE A 64 9.66 11.83 4.99
C ILE A 64 10.70 12.58 5.84
N GLU A 65 11.53 11.86 6.60
CA GLU A 65 12.61 12.46 7.38
C GLU A 65 13.66 13.17 6.51
N ALA A 66 14.06 12.56 5.39
CA ALA A 66 15.03 13.17 4.47
C ALA A 66 14.53 14.50 3.88
N VAL A 67 13.27 14.55 3.43
CA VAL A 67 12.63 15.76 2.90
C VAL A 67 12.45 16.82 3.99
N THR A 68 12.06 16.42 5.19
CA THR A 68 11.90 17.34 6.33
C THR A 68 13.24 17.95 6.73
N ARG A 69 14.29 17.13 6.82
CA ARG A 69 15.64 17.58 7.22
C ARG A 69 16.36 18.41 6.17
N SER A 70 15.99 18.28 4.89
CA SER A 70 16.47 19.19 3.85
C SER A 70 15.77 20.56 3.88
N ASN A 71 14.92 20.81 4.88
CA ASN A 71 14.07 22.00 4.96
C ASN A 71 13.25 22.20 3.68
N PHE A 72 12.76 21.08 3.11
CA PHE A 72 12.00 21.01 1.86
C PHE A 72 12.77 21.42 0.60
N ASN A 73 14.10 21.63 0.69
CA ASN A 73 14.97 21.81 -0.47
C ASN A 73 15.41 20.44 -0.99
N VAL A 74 14.53 19.79 -1.76
CA VAL A 74 14.78 18.47 -2.34
C VAL A 74 15.67 18.60 -3.57
N SER A 75 16.76 17.83 -3.63
CA SER A 75 17.61 17.80 -4.83
C SER A 75 16.93 16.98 -5.94
N PRO A 76 17.20 17.26 -7.22
CA PRO A 76 16.62 16.49 -8.33
C PRO A 76 16.90 14.98 -8.21
N ALA A 77 18.08 14.60 -7.68
CA ALA A 77 18.43 13.21 -7.46
C ALA A 77 17.57 12.54 -6.36
N LEU A 78 17.31 13.24 -5.26
CA LEU A 78 16.46 12.73 -4.18
C LEU A 78 14.99 12.65 -4.62
N GLU A 79 14.52 13.65 -5.35
CA GLU A 79 13.18 13.66 -5.95
C GLU A 79 12.96 12.44 -6.86
N GLN A 80 13.91 12.17 -7.76
CA GLN A 80 13.84 11.01 -8.65
C GLN A 80 13.80 9.68 -7.88
N GLN A 81 14.58 9.55 -6.80
CA GLN A 81 14.56 8.37 -5.94
C GLN A 81 13.19 8.19 -5.26
N ILE A 82 12.60 9.27 -4.77
CA ILE A 82 11.26 9.27 -4.16
C ILE A 82 10.20 8.84 -5.18
N ILE A 83 10.25 9.37 -6.41
CA ILE A 83 9.31 9.00 -7.47
C ILE A 83 9.41 7.50 -7.80
N GLN A 84 10.62 6.96 -7.93
CA GLN A 84 10.83 5.52 -8.15
C GLN A 84 10.30 4.68 -6.99
N PHE A 85 10.49 5.13 -5.76
CA PHE A 85 9.95 4.47 -4.58
C PHE A 85 8.41 4.50 -4.56
N ILE A 86 7.78 5.61 -4.92
CA ILE A 86 6.32 5.73 -5.02
C ILE A 86 5.76 4.77 -6.08
N GLN A 87 6.42 4.63 -7.23
CA GLN A 87 6.04 3.64 -8.25
C GLN A 87 6.16 2.21 -7.72
N TYR A 88 7.21 1.92 -6.96
CA TYR A 88 7.38 0.61 -6.32
C TYR A 88 6.23 0.32 -5.33
N ALA A 89 5.88 1.28 -4.47
CA ALA A 89 4.78 1.14 -3.53
C ALA A 89 3.41 0.95 -4.21
N LEU A 90 3.19 1.62 -5.34
CA LEU A 90 2.00 1.41 -6.19
C LEU A 90 1.96 -0.01 -6.74
N ASN A 91 3.05 -0.50 -7.32
CA ASN A 91 3.13 -1.85 -7.87
C ASN A 91 2.87 -2.91 -6.79
N GLN A 92 3.34 -2.70 -5.57
CA GLN A 92 3.02 -3.58 -4.44
C GLN A 92 1.51 -3.66 -4.18
N SER A 93 0.80 -2.53 -4.09
CA SER A 93 -0.65 -2.54 -3.88
C SER A 93 -1.40 -3.22 -5.02
N GLN A 94 -0.96 -3.01 -6.26
CA GLN A 94 -1.57 -3.68 -7.42
C GLN A 94 -1.39 -5.19 -7.38
N ASN A 95 -0.20 -5.68 -7.00
CA ASN A 95 0.04 -7.11 -6.84
C ASN A 95 -0.71 -7.70 -5.64
N PHE A 96 -0.88 -6.94 -4.57
CA PHE A 96 -1.69 -7.37 -3.44
C PHE A 96 -3.17 -7.48 -3.81
N ILE A 97 -3.72 -6.52 -4.58
CA ILE A 97 -5.07 -6.62 -5.15
C ILE A 97 -5.24 -7.93 -5.94
N LEU A 98 -4.26 -8.28 -6.79
CA LEU A 98 -4.30 -9.54 -7.55
C LEU A 98 -4.33 -10.77 -6.64
N LEU A 99 -3.57 -10.77 -5.53
CA LEU A 99 -3.64 -11.84 -4.54
C LEU A 99 -5.04 -11.92 -3.91
N LEU A 100 -5.63 -10.78 -3.53
CA LEU A 100 -6.97 -10.75 -2.93
C LEU A 100 -8.03 -11.30 -3.90
N ASP A 101 -7.93 -10.96 -5.18
CA ASP A 101 -8.81 -11.48 -6.23
C ASP A 101 -8.60 -12.98 -6.44
N GLU A 102 -7.36 -13.47 -6.44
CA GLU A 102 -7.06 -14.91 -6.47
C GLU A 102 -7.69 -15.62 -5.28
N MET A 103 -7.53 -15.09 -4.06
CA MET A 103 -8.10 -15.67 -2.84
C MET A 103 -9.62 -15.75 -2.91
N VAL A 104 -10.30 -14.68 -3.31
CA VAL A 104 -11.76 -14.67 -3.48
C VAL A 104 -12.22 -15.69 -4.53
N ALA A 105 -11.47 -15.85 -5.61
CA ALA A 105 -11.82 -16.76 -6.69
C ALA A 105 -11.53 -18.24 -6.37
N GLN A 106 -10.42 -18.52 -5.66
CA GLN A 106 -9.84 -19.86 -5.60
C GLN A 106 -9.80 -20.47 -4.19
N SER A 107 -9.75 -19.69 -3.12
CA SER A 107 -9.75 -20.24 -1.76
C SER A 107 -11.12 -20.82 -1.42
N GLU A 108 -11.15 -22.10 -1.06
CA GLU A 108 -12.36 -22.75 -0.58
C GLU A 108 -12.74 -22.18 0.80
N ALA A 109 -11.76 -21.93 1.66
CA ALA A 109 -11.98 -21.36 2.99
C ALA A 109 -12.59 -19.96 2.92
N VAL A 110 -12.15 -19.10 1.99
CA VAL A 110 -12.72 -17.76 1.78
C VAL A 110 -14.11 -17.85 1.13
N ARG A 111 -14.30 -18.64 0.08
CA ARG A 111 -15.59 -18.72 -0.64
C ARG A 111 -16.73 -19.24 0.23
N ASN A 112 -16.43 -20.11 1.18
CA ASN A 112 -17.41 -20.65 2.13
C ASN A 112 -17.61 -19.77 3.38
N ASN A 113 -17.00 -18.58 3.43
CA ASN A 113 -17.11 -17.65 4.55
C ASN A 113 -17.63 -16.26 4.07
N PRO A 114 -18.93 -15.98 4.21
CA PRO A 114 -19.52 -14.71 3.77
C PRO A 114 -18.89 -13.47 4.41
N VAL A 115 -18.46 -13.56 5.67
CA VAL A 115 -17.79 -12.45 6.37
C VAL A 115 -16.43 -12.18 5.74
N ALA A 116 -15.66 -13.24 5.45
CA ALA A 116 -14.37 -13.11 4.77
C ALA A 116 -14.50 -12.44 3.40
N LEU A 117 -15.53 -12.82 2.62
CA LEU A 117 -15.80 -12.20 1.32
C LEU A 117 -16.07 -10.69 1.46
N VAL A 118 -16.90 -10.27 2.41
CA VAL A 118 -17.19 -8.85 2.61
C VAL A 118 -15.94 -8.08 3.01
N VAL A 119 -15.16 -8.63 3.95
CA VAL A 119 -13.94 -7.98 4.47
C VAL A 119 -12.85 -7.89 3.41
N ILE A 120 -12.54 -8.99 2.69
CA ILE A 120 -11.51 -8.99 1.63
C ILE A 120 -11.89 -8.02 0.50
N ASN A 121 -13.17 -7.98 0.10
CA ASN A 121 -13.63 -7.02 -0.91
C ASN A 121 -13.51 -5.57 -0.44
N HIS A 122 -13.68 -5.29 0.86
CA HIS A 122 -13.45 -3.98 1.44
C HIS A 122 -11.98 -3.59 1.41
N ILE A 123 -11.10 -4.47 1.90
CA ILE A 123 -9.65 -4.30 1.88
C ILE A 123 -9.16 -4.01 0.45
N ARG A 124 -9.64 -4.77 -0.53
CA ARG A 124 -9.27 -4.56 -1.95
C ARG A 124 -9.61 -3.14 -2.42
N ARG A 125 -10.82 -2.66 -2.12
CA ARG A 125 -11.24 -1.29 -2.52
C ARG A 125 -10.40 -0.20 -1.87
N GLU A 126 -9.89 -0.44 -0.67
CA GLU A 126 -8.99 0.49 0.01
C GLU A 126 -7.60 0.53 -0.66
N SER A 127 -7.05 -0.61 -1.04
CA SER A 127 -5.83 -0.67 -1.88
C SER A 127 -6.04 -0.03 -3.27
N GLU A 128 -7.22 -0.18 -3.87
CA GLU A 128 -7.59 0.49 -5.12
C GLU A 128 -7.66 2.01 -4.95
N TYR A 129 -8.21 2.49 -3.83
CA TYR A 129 -8.26 3.90 -3.48
C TYR A 129 -6.86 4.51 -3.36
N PHE A 130 -5.96 3.86 -2.60
CA PHE A 130 -4.55 4.25 -2.53
C PHE A 130 -3.90 4.28 -3.92
N SER A 131 -4.10 3.23 -4.72
CA SER A 131 -3.57 3.16 -6.08
C SER A 131 -4.05 4.34 -6.94
N GLY A 132 -5.30 4.78 -6.76
CA GLY A 132 -5.86 5.96 -7.42
C GLY A 132 -5.16 7.26 -7.02
N ILE A 133 -4.89 7.46 -5.72
CA ILE A 133 -4.14 8.62 -5.21
C ILE A 133 -2.75 8.68 -5.85
N VAL A 134 -2.01 7.56 -5.83
CA VAL A 134 -0.65 7.51 -6.36
C VAL A 134 -0.62 7.76 -7.86
N LYS A 135 -1.56 7.18 -8.62
CA LYS A 135 -1.66 7.43 -10.07
C LYS A 135 -1.96 8.89 -10.38
N ALA A 136 -2.84 9.53 -9.62
CA ALA A 136 -3.12 10.96 -9.79
C ALA A 136 -1.87 11.81 -9.55
N PHE A 137 -1.09 11.49 -8.51
CA PHE A 137 0.20 12.14 -8.26
C PHE A 137 1.18 11.96 -9.43
N LEU A 138 1.40 10.72 -9.87
CA LEU A 138 2.35 10.39 -10.94
C LEU A 138 1.96 11.05 -12.27
N ASN A 139 0.66 11.12 -12.59
CA ASN A 139 0.19 11.80 -13.79
C ASN A 139 0.56 13.28 -13.81
N VAL A 140 0.51 13.96 -12.66
CA VAL A 140 0.94 15.36 -12.55
C VAL A 140 2.44 15.48 -12.74
N VAL A 141 3.23 14.60 -12.11
CA VAL A 141 4.70 14.59 -12.20
C VAL A 141 5.19 14.34 -13.64
N TYR A 142 4.53 13.48 -14.41
CA TYR A 142 4.92 13.21 -15.80
C TYR A 142 4.38 14.20 -16.82
N ALA A 143 3.45 15.07 -16.42
CA ALA A 143 2.90 16.11 -17.28
C ALA A 143 3.64 17.45 -17.20
N SER A 144 4.47 17.64 -16.16
CA SER A 144 5.35 18.79 -15.94
C SER A 144 6.73 18.59 -16.55
#